data_AF-A0A1G2IC13-F1
#
_entry.id   AF-A0A1G2IC13-F1
#
_cell.length_a   1.000
_cell.length_b   1.000
_cell.length_c   1.000
_cell.angle_alpha   90.00
_cell.angle_beta   90.00
_cell.angle_gamma   90.00
#
_symmetry.space_group_name_H-M   'P 1'
#
loop_
_entity.id
_entity.type
_entity.pdbx_description
1 polymer ?
#
loop_
_entity_poly.entity_id
_entity_poly.type
_entity_poly.pdbx_seq_one_letter_code
_entity_poly.pdbx_strand_id
1 'polypeptide(L)'
;MNIWMWGRALVWKAHVEYTDKRRVSWLYDLKKRLTESKGYLQEDEGEHHQRLLVEADRVTVFMISEAMASDQDRIPVSLRIYMKRTGSLPKYIIFLNINEKKVPYVSARNRFKVKSFGYNIFAVNGNFGFMEQPDVRHVLRTLNPKNIIKPDLEKSVIVVNREQFFIDKKAPIWLKIQAVIFKVTLMFGVRAHKYFGLNTEDGLFEVEVPIRISKNGANIKHPEFDLSYSDSNSSDY
;
A
#
# COMPACT_ATOMS: atom_id res chain seq x y z
N MET A 1 -9.49 -8.74 26.05
CA MET A 1 -8.78 -8.26 24.84
C MET A 1 -8.23 -6.87 25.13
N ASN A 2 -6.92 -6.65 25.02
CA ASN A 2 -6.27 -5.35 25.29
C ASN A 2 -6.78 -4.28 24.30
N ILE A 3 -6.93 -3.01 24.72
CA ILE A 3 -7.32 -1.87 23.87
C ILE A 3 -6.43 -1.77 22.63
N TRP A 4 -5.14 -2.06 22.77
CA TRP A 4 -4.22 -2.12 21.64
C TRP A 4 -4.62 -3.17 20.60
N MET A 5 -4.85 -4.41 21.04
CA MET A 5 -5.28 -5.50 20.16
C MET A 5 -6.63 -5.21 19.51
N TRP A 6 -7.57 -4.64 20.28
CA TRP A 6 -8.87 -4.22 19.78
C TRP A 6 -8.73 -3.17 18.66
N GLY A 7 -7.94 -2.11 18.90
CA GLY A 7 -7.74 -1.05 17.92
C GLY A 7 -7.03 -1.54 16.66
N ARG A 8 -5.97 -2.35 16.80
CA ARG A 8 -5.26 -2.95 15.65
C ARG A 8 -6.13 -3.93 14.85
N ALA A 9 -6.95 -4.74 15.52
CA ALA A 9 -7.90 -5.63 14.84
C ALA A 9 -8.95 -4.85 14.05
N LEU A 10 -9.42 -3.72 14.60
CA LEU A 10 -10.38 -2.83 13.97
C LEU A 10 -9.79 -2.11 12.75
N VAL A 11 -8.54 -1.63 12.84
CA VAL A 11 -7.77 -1.10 11.70
C VAL A 11 -7.60 -2.16 10.61
N TRP A 12 -7.15 -3.36 10.98
CA TRP A 12 -6.93 -4.46 10.03
C TRP A 12 -8.21 -4.81 9.27
N LYS A 13 -9.35 -4.92 9.96
CA LYS A 13 -10.65 -5.15 9.32
C LYS A 13 -10.99 -4.04 8.30
N ALA A 14 -10.78 -2.78 8.66
CA ALA A 14 -11.04 -1.65 7.77
C ALA A 14 -10.15 -1.69 6.51
N HIS A 15 -8.88 -2.07 6.67
CA HIS A 15 -7.95 -2.27 5.56
C HIS A 15 -8.38 -3.44 4.67
N VAL A 16 -8.73 -4.59 5.24
CA VAL A 16 -9.20 -5.76 4.50
C VAL A 16 -10.47 -5.42 3.72
N GLU A 17 -11.49 -4.86 4.37
CA GLU A 17 -12.76 -4.48 3.72
C GLU A 17 -12.55 -3.53 2.53
N TYR A 18 -11.62 -2.57 2.66
CA TYR A 18 -11.30 -1.64 1.57
C TYR A 18 -10.47 -2.27 0.44
N THR A 19 -9.60 -3.22 0.77
CA THR A 19 -8.68 -3.83 -0.22
C THR A 19 -9.24 -5.08 -0.89
N ASP A 20 -10.23 -5.74 -0.29
CA ASP A 20 -10.82 -6.99 -0.79
C ASP A 20 -11.38 -6.85 -2.21
N LYS A 21 -11.76 -5.63 -2.59
CA LYS A 21 -12.32 -5.30 -3.89
C LYS A 21 -11.35 -5.38 -5.06
N ARG A 22 -10.03 -5.27 -4.84
CA ARG A 22 -9.03 -5.18 -5.93
C ARG A 22 -7.78 -6.01 -5.61
N ARG A 23 -7.41 -6.89 -6.54
CA ARG A 23 -6.25 -7.79 -6.45
C ARG A 23 -5.10 -7.30 -7.33
N VAL A 24 -3.92 -7.92 -7.19
CA VAL A 24 -2.76 -7.60 -8.04
C VAL A 24 -3.04 -7.89 -9.52
N SER A 25 -3.85 -8.91 -9.84
CA SER A 25 -4.33 -9.17 -11.21
C SER A 25 -5.03 -7.95 -11.83
N TRP A 26 -5.92 -7.30 -11.08
CA TRP A 26 -6.58 -6.08 -11.54
C TRP A 26 -5.58 -4.95 -11.83
N LEU A 27 -4.53 -4.81 -11.00
CA LEU A 27 -3.50 -3.80 -11.21
C LEU A 27 -2.66 -4.12 -12.45
N TYR A 28 -2.38 -5.39 -12.69
CA TYR A 28 -1.70 -5.85 -13.90
C TYR A 28 -2.51 -5.51 -15.15
N ASP A 29 -3.82 -5.78 -15.16
CA ASP A 29 -4.70 -5.47 -16.29
C ASP A 29 -4.80 -3.96 -16.53
N LEU A 30 -4.90 -3.18 -15.46
CA LEU A 30 -4.87 -1.72 -15.55
C LEU A 30 -3.55 -1.22 -16.15
N LYS A 31 -2.42 -1.77 -15.69
CA LYS A 31 -1.10 -1.42 -16.21
C LYS A 31 -0.95 -1.77 -17.68
N LYS A 32 -1.40 -2.97 -18.07
CA LYS A 32 -1.40 -3.43 -19.46
C LYS A 32 -2.17 -2.45 -20.36
N ARG A 33 -3.40 -2.09 -19.98
CA ARG A 33 -4.23 -1.11 -20.70
C ARG A 33 -3.57 0.26 -20.79
N LEU A 34 -2.94 0.71 -19.71
CA LEU A 34 -2.27 2.01 -19.67
C LEU A 34 -1.04 2.03 -20.60
N THR A 35 -0.26 0.95 -20.64
CA THR A 35 0.86 0.81 -21.58
C THR A 35 0.38 0.73 -23.03
N GLU A 36 -0.70 -0.02 -23.30
CA GLU A 36 -1.30 -0.15 -24.64
C GLU A 36 -1.88 1.17 -25.16
N SER A 37 -2.45 1.98 -24.28
CA SER A 37 -2.98 3.33 -24.58
C SER A 37 -1.91 4.43 -24.60
N LYS A 38 -0.63 4.07 -24.68
CA LYS A 38 0.52 5.01 -24.69
C LYS A 38 0.59 5.93 -23.46
N GLY A 39 0.10 5.46 -22.31
CA GLY A 39 0.22 6.16 -21.04
C GLY A 39 -0.95 7.06 -20.65
N TYR A 40 -2.06 7.02 -21.39
CA TYR A 40 -3.25 7.84 -21.15
C TYR A 40 -4.52 6.98 -21.17
N LEU A 41 -5.21 6.87 -20.04
CA LEU A 41 -6.53 6.24 -19.96
C LEU A 41 -7.56 7.28 -19.54
N GLN A 42 -8.52 7.54 -20.43
CA GLN A 42 -9.70 8.34 -20.10
C GLN A 42 -10.70 7.40 -19.41
N GLU A 43 -10.98 7.64 -18.14
CA GLU A 43 -11.96 6.89 -17.37
C GLU A 43 -13.28 7.66 -17.37
N ASP A 44 -14.32 7.06 -17.94
CA ASP A 44 -15.69 7.56 -17.85
C ASP A 44 -16.29 7.12 -16.50
N GLU A 45 -16.19 7.98 -15.47
CA GLU A 45 -17.07 7.87 -14.30
C GLU A 45 -18.48 8.29 -14.78
N GLY A 46 -19.49 7.45 -14.57
CA GLY A 46 -20.88 7.74 -14.99
C GLY A 46 -21.36 9.16 -14.65
N GLU A 47 -22.22 9.70 -15.52
CA GLU A 47 -22.84 11.05 -15.59
C GLU A 47 -22.01 12.31 -15.26
N HIS A 48 -20.90 12.30 -14.52
CA HIS A 48 -20.35 13.57 -14.02
C HIS A 48 -18.83 13.83 -14.03
N HIS A 49 -17.89 12.90 -14.16
CA HIS A 49 -16.47 13.30 -14.21
C HIS A 49 -15.57 12.35 -15.01
N GLN A 50 -15.12 12.77 -16.19
CA GLN A 50 -14.01 12.10 -16.88
C GLN A 50 -12.71 12.38 -16.13
N ARG A 51 -12.03 11.32 -15.66
CA ARG A 51 -10.69 11.44 -15.09
C ARG A 51 -9.67 10.77 -15.98
N LEU A 52 -8.58 11.47 -16.26
CA LEU A 52 -7.46 10.94 -17.02
C LEU A 52 -6.48 10.28 -16.06
N LEU A 53 -6.32 8.97 -16.15
CA LEU A 53 -5.24 8.25 -15.48
C LEU A 53 -4.00 8.30 -16.38
N VAL A 54 -2.93 8.89 -15.87
CA VAL A 54 -1.67 9.07 -16.63
C VAL A 54 -0.57 8.15 -16.07
N GLU A 55 0.24 7.56 -16.93
CA GLU A 55 1.46 6.88 -16.48
C GLU A 55 2.53 7.91 -16.11
N ALA A 56 2.99 7.89 -14.86
CA ALA A 56 4.10 8.73 -14.41
C ALA A 56 5.43 7.99 -14.61
N ASP A 57 6.40 8.59 -15.30
CA ASP A 57 7.75 8.02 -15.49
C ASP A 57 8.59 8.08 -14.20
N ARG A 58 8.15 7.35 -13.18
CA ARG A 58 8.75 7.31 -11.84
C ARG A 58 8.75 5.89 -11.30
N VAL A 59 9.73 5.62 -10.44
CA VAL A 59 9.78 4.42 -9.60
C VAL A 59 9.18 4.76 -8.25
N THR A 60 8.13 4.03 -7.89
CA THR A 60 7.48 4.22 -6.59
C THR A 60 7.51 2.92 -5.79
N VAL A 61 8.07 3.01 -4.59
CA VAL A 61 8.17 1.91 -3.64
C VAL A 61 7.09 2.07 -2.59
N PHE A 62 6.11 1.18 -2.59
CA PHE A 62 5.03 1.15 -1.61
C PHE A 62 5.42 0.24 -0.45
N MET A 63 5.52 0.80 0.76
CA MET A 63 5.69 0.01 1.98
C MET A 63 4.38 -0.71 2.33
N ILE A 64 4.43 -2.03 2.43
CA ILE A 64 3.26 -2.87 2.73
C ILE A 64 3.49 -3.75 3.97
N SER A 65 2.42 -3.97 4.73
CA SER A 65 2.46 -4.72 5.99
C SER A 65 2.41 -6.23 5.79
N GLU A 66 1.81 -6.70 4.71
CA GLU A 66 1.66 -8.13 4.40
C GLU A 66 2.56 -8.51 3.23
N ALA A 67 3.17 -9.69 3.28
CA ALA A 67 4.03 -10.16 2.20
C ALA A 67 3.19 -10.50 0.97
N MET A 68 3.66 -10.11 -0.20
CA MET A 68 2.96 -10.36 -1.46
C MET A 68 3.70 -11.44 -2.26
N ALA A 69 2.98 -12.49 -2.62
CA ALA A 69 3.49 -13.69 -3.27
C ALA A 69 2.62 -14.18 -4.43
N SER A 70 1.36 -13.76 -4.58
CA SER A 70 0.44 -14.14 -5.65
C SER A 70 -0.22 -12.92 -6.29
N ASP A 71 -0.60 -13.08 -7.56
CA ASP A 71 -1.47 -12.16 -8.31
C ASP A 71 -2.88 -12.03 -7.69
N GLN A 72 -3.28 -13.00 -6.86
CA GLN A 72 -4.54 -12.96 -6.12
C GLN A 72 -4.45 -12.18 -4.82
N ASP A 73 -3.25 -11.74 -4.43
CA ASP A 73 -3.06 -10.93 -3.23
C ASP A 73 -3.72 -9.57 -3.41
N ARG A 74 -4.12 -8.98 -2.28
CA ARG A 74 -4.78 -7.68 -2.24
C ARG A 74 -3.78 -6.56 -2.53
N ILE A 75 -4.19 -5.57 -3.32
CA ILE A 75 -3.37 -4.36 -3.47
C ILE A 75 -3.40 -3.52 -2.19
N PRO A 76 -2.29 -2.88 -1.80
CA PRO A 76 -2.26 -2.08 -0.59
C PRO A 76 -3.13 -0.83 -0.72
N VAL A 77 -3.73 -0.41 0.40
CA VAL A 77 -4.54 0.81 0.50
C VAL A 77 -3.77 2.05 0.01
N SER A 78 -2.47 2.12 0.30
CA SER A 78 -1.59 3.22 -0.13
C SER A 78 -1.65 3.45 -1.63
N LEU A 79 -1.56 2.38 -2.43
CA LEU A 79 -1.57 2.49 -3.88
C LEU A 79 -2.89 3.04 -4.40
N ARG A 80 -4.01 2.52 -3.88
CA ARG A 80 -5.36 3.00 -4.28
C ARG A 80 -5.54 4.49 -3.98
N ILE A 81 -5.18 4.92 -2.77
CA ILE A 81 -5.30 6.33 -2.37
C ILE A 81 -4.28 7.19 -3.15
N TYR A 82 -3.07 6.69 -3.39
CA TYR A 82 -2.05 7.38 -4.19
C TYR A 82 -2.54 7.65 -5.61
N MET A 83 -3.05 6.63 -6.31
CA MET A 83 -3.60 6.79 -7.65
C MET A 83 -4.73 7.83 -7.66
N LYS A 84 -5.56 7.83 -6.61
CA LYS A 84 -6.68 8.77 -6.49
C LYS A 84 -6.25 10.20 -6.28
N ARG A 85 -5.25 10.42 -5.44
CA ARG A 85 -4.76 11.76 -5.13
C ARG A 85 -3.95 12.35 -6.27
N THR A 86 -3.20 11.52 -6.98
CA THR A 86 -2.29 11.98 -8.03
C THR A 86 -2.88 11.93 -9.43
N GLY A 87 -3.95 11.15 -9.65
CA GLY A 87 -4.44 10.86 -11.00
C GLY A 87 -3.42 10.12 -11.86
N SER A 88 -2.40 9.50 -11.24
CA SER A 88 -1.30 8.90 -11.96
C SER A 88 -0.92 7.53 -11.42
N LEU A 89 -0.43 6.68 -12.31
CA LEU A 89 0.11 5.37 -11.96
C LEU A 89 1.62 5.35 -12.25
N PRO A 90 2.49 5.10 -11.26
CA PRO A 90 3.94 5.07 -11.47
C PRO A 90 4.33 3.98 -12.46
N LYS A 91 5.25 4.26 -13.38
CA LYS A 91 5.74 3.32 -14.39
C LYS A 91 6.33 2.07 -13.76
N TYR A 92 7.07 2.20 -12.66
CA TYR A 92 7.56 1.07 -11.88
C TYR A 92 6.93 1.07 -10.49
N ILE A 93 6.26 -0.02 -10.15
CA ILE A 93 5.59 -0.22 -8.87
C ILE A 93 6.33 -1.32 -8.13
N ILE A 94 6.88 -0.98 -6.96
CA ILE A 94 7.58 -1.95 -6.11
C ILE A 94 6.85 -2.01 -4.78
N PHE A 95 6.30 -3.17 -4.44
CA PHE A 95 5.76 -3.44 -3.13
C PHE A 95 6.86 -3.97 -2.22
N LEU A 96 7.23 -3.19 -1.20
CA LEU A 96 8.27 -3.56 -0.25
C LEU A 96 7.63 -3.97 1.09
N ASN A 97 7.83 -5.22 1.45
CA ASN A 97 7.45 -5.77 2.75
C ASN A 97 8.71 -6.07 3.57
N ILE A 98 8.71 -5.68 4.84
CA ILE A 98 9.80 -5.95 5.78
C ILE A 98 9.24 -6.83 6.89
N ASN A 99 9.65 -8.10 6.91
CA ASN A 99 9.27 -9.08 7.90
C ASN A 99 10.36 -9.25 8.94
N GLU A 100 10.02 -8.97 10.19
CA GLU A 100 10.86 -9.31 11.32
C GLU A 100 10.68 -10.80 11.68
N LYS A 101 11.81 -11.48 11.90
CA LYS A 101 11.90 -12.88 12.27
C LYS A 101 12.38 -12.99 13.71
N LYS A 102 11.94 -14.05 14.40
CA LYS A 102 12.35 -14.37 15.78
C LYS A 102 13.76 -14.97 15.88
N VAL A 103 14.64 -14.60 14.95
CA VAL A 103 16.07 -14.98 14.95
C VAL A 103 16.88 -13.70 15.00
N PRO A 104 18.09 -13.71 15.59
CA PRO A 104 18.86 -12.47 15.77
C PRO A 104 19.28 -11.85 14.43
N TYR A 105 19.74 -12.68 13.49
CA TYR A 105 20.18 -12.26 12.17
C TYR A 105 19.66 -13.24 11.10
N VAL A 106 19.27 -12.73 9.93
CA VAL A 106 18.88 -13.55 8.79
C VAL A 106 20.02 -13.63 7.78
N SER A 107 20.32 -14.85 7.32
CA SER A 107 21.35 -15.10 6.29
C SER A 107 21.07 -14.33 5.00
N ALA A 108 22.11 -13.82 4.33
CA ALA A 108 22.00 -13.06 3.10
C ALA A 108 21.24 -13.78 1.96
N ARG A 109 21.31 -15.12 1.90
CA ARG A 109 20.62 -15.93 0.88
C ARG A 109 19.09 -15.92 1.02
N ASN A 110 18.57 -15.84 2.23
CA ASN A 110 17.14 -15.88 2.54
C ASN A 110 16.56 -14.49 2.87
N ARG A 111 17.40 -13.44 2.78
CA ARG A 111 17.05 -12.08 3.19
C ARG A 111 16.02 -11.44 2.26
N PHE A 112 16.09 -11.66 0.95
CA PHE A 112 15.18 -11.04 -0.01
C PHE A 112 14.55 -12.07 -0.93
N LYS A 113 13.23 -12.01 -1.06
CA LYS A 113 12.48 -12.71 -2.11
C LYS A 113 11.84 -11.67 -3.02
N VAL A 114 12.19 -11.69 -4.30
CA VAL A 114 11.64 -10.79 -5.31
C VAL A 114 10.72 -11.58 -6.23
N LYS A 115 9.51 -11.08 -6.44
CA LYS A 115 8.54 -11.60 -7.41
C LYS A 115 8.21 -10.50 -8.41
N SER A 116 8.27 -10.82 -9.70
CA SER A 116 7.74 -9.96 -10.77
C SER A 116 6.32 -10.43 -11.10
N PHE A 117 5.39 -9.50 -11.21
CA PHE A 117 4.04 -9.75 -11.71
C PHE A 117 3.88 -9.36 -13.19
N GLY A 118 4.90 -8.75 -13.81
CA GLY A 118 4.81 -8.20 -15.17
C GLY A 118 4.41 -6.72 -15.18
N TYR A 119 4.48 -6.08 -16.35
CA TYR A 119 4.24 -4.64 -16.56
C TYR A 119 4.85 -3.74 -15.47
N ASN A 120 6.12 -4.01 -15.12
CA ASN A 120 6.90 -3.26 -14.13
C ASN A 120 6.32 -3.25 -12.70
N ILE A 121 5.53 -4.27 -12.35
CA ILE A 121 5.03 -4.51 -10.99
C ILE A 121 5.90 -5.58 -10.32
N PHE A 122 6.48 -5.24 -9.16
CA PHE A 122 7.35 -6.12 -8.39
C PHE A 122 6.90 -6.18 -6.93
N ALA A 123 7.03 -7.35 -6.30
CA ALA A 123 6.99 -7.50 -4.85
C ALA A 123 8.37 -7.91 -4.33
N VAL A 124 8.81 -7.25 -3.28
CA VAL A 124 10.06 -7.52 -2.56
C VAL A 124 9.70 -7.80 -1.11
N ASN A 125 9.94 -9.03 -0.68
CA ASN A 125 9.74 -9.44 0.70
C ASN A 125 11.13 -9.60 1.36
N GLY A 126 11.46 -8.65 2.24
CA GLY A 126 12.66 -8.65 3.06
C GLY A 126 12.43 -9.38 4.39
N ASN A 127 13.37 -10.20 4.81
CA ASN A 127 13.37 -10.87 6.11
C ASN A 127 14.56 -10.38 6.94
N PHE A 128 14.29 -9.85 8.12
CA PHE A 128 15.27 -9.31 9.05
C PHE A 128 15.13 -9.98 10.40
N GLY A 129 16.24 -10.23 11.07
CA GLY A 129 16.26 -10.68 12.45
C GLY A 129 16.00 -9.54 13.42
N PHE A 130 15.66 -9.86 14.66
CA PHE A 130 15.30 -8.87 15.67
C PHE A 130 16.49 -8.00 16.14
N MET A 131 17.74 -8.38 15.84
CA MET A 131 18.92 -7.54 16.09
C MET A 131 19.35 -6.73 14.84
N GLU A 132 18.68 -6.92 13.71
CA GLU A 132 18.96 -6.16 12.49
C GLU A 132 18.10 -4.89 12.47
N GLN A 133 18.70 -3.75 12.15
CA GLN A 133 17.93 -2.54 11.87
C GLN A 133 17.69 -2.45 10.35
N PRO A 134 16.44 -2.66 9.88
CA PRO A 134 16.14 -2.59 8.46
C PRO A 134 16.20 -1.15 7.95
N ASP A 135 17.13 -0.84 7.05
CA ASP A 135 17.17 0.42 6.30
C ASP A 135 16.62 0.20 4.89
N VAL A 136 15.49 0.86 4.57
CA VAL A 136 14.81 0.72 3.27
C VAL A 136 15.70 1.18 2.11
N ARG A 137 16.44 2.27 2.25
CA ARG A 137 17.33 2.77 1.19
C ARG A 137 18.48 1.80 0.97
N HIS A 138 19.06 1.27 2.04
CA HIS A 138 20.08 0.22 1.95
C HIS A 138 19.54 -1.06 1.28
N VAL A 139 18.31 -1.45 1.57
CA VAL A 139 17.63 -2.58 0.92
C VAL A 139 17.52 -2.36 -0.58
N LEU A 140 17.01 -1.20 -1.00
CA LEU A 140 16.88 -0.84 -2.41
C LEU A 140 18.24 -0.80 -3.12
N ARG A 141 19.27 -0.23 -2.46
CA ARG A 141 20.66 -0.27 -2.94
C ARG A 141 21.26 -1.66 -2.99
N THR A 142 20.74 -2.65 -2.28
CA THR A 142 21.23 -4.04 -2.36
C THR A 142 20.55 -4.83 -3.48
N LEU A 143 19.33 -4.42 -3.89
CA LEU A 143 18.59 -5.04 -4.98
C LEU A 143 19.10 -4.57 -6.35
N ASN A 144 19.46 -3.30 -6.47
CA ASN A 144 20.02 -2.70 -7.69
C ASN A 144 21.33 -3.36 -8.19
N PRO A 145 22.40 -3.55 -7.38
CA PRO A 145 23.68 -4.14 -7.81
C PRO A 145 23.56 -5.60 -8.25
N LYS A 146 22.45 -6.27 -7.92
CA LYS A 146 22.16 -7.61 -8.40
C LYS A 146 21.47 -7.61 -9.77
N ASN A 147 21.24 -6.44 -10.40
CA ASN A 147 20.46 -6.26 -11.65
C ASN A 147 19.07 -6.93 -11.61
N ILE A 148 18.52 -7.17 -10.42
CA ILE A 148 17.23 -7.88 -10.26
C ILE A 148 16.08 -6.98 -10.72
N ILE A 149 16.23 -5.66 -10.58
CA ILE A 149 15.24 -4.66 -10.98
C ILE A 149 16.00 -3.60 -11.80
N LYS A 150 15.59 -3.38 -13.05
CA LYS A 150 16.26 -2.49 -14.01
C LYS A 150 16.25 -0.97 -13.74
N PRO A 151 15.36 -0.37 -12.91
CA PRO A 151 15.29 1.08 -12.77
C PRO A 151 16.15 1.62 -11.61
N ASP A 152 16.49 2.91 -11.67
CA ASP A 152 17.23 3.63 -10.62
C ASP A 152 16.40 3.70 -9.32
N LEU A 153 16.69 2.79 -8.38
CA LEU A 153 16.00 2.70 -7.10
C LEU A 153 16.43 3.79 -6.11
N GLU A 154 17.55 4.46 -6.33
CA GLU A 154 18.02 5.50 -5.40
C GLU A 154 17.14 6.74 -5.47
N LYS A 155 16.64 7.10 -6.66
CA LYS A 155 15.73 8.23 -6.87
C LYS A 155 14.25 7.86 -6.71
N SER A 156 13.96 6.66 -6.20
CA SER A 156 12.58 6.21 -6.04
C SER A 156 11.84 7.01 -4.97
N VAL A 157 10.54 7.20 -5.20
CA VAL A 157 9.60 7.79 -4.23
C VAL A 157 9.14 6.66 -3.31
N ILE A 158 9.30 6.84 -2.00
CA ILE A 158 8.92 5.83 -1.03
C ILE A 158 7.57 6.24 -0.43
N VAL A 159 6.55 5.44 -0.67
CA VAL A 159 5.20 5.67 -0.19
C VAL A 159 4.97 4.90 1.10
N VAL A 160 4.62 5.61 2.16
CA VAL A 160 4.31 5.03 3.47
C VAL A 160 2.89 5.36 3.87
N ASN A 161 2.21 4.39 4.49
CA ASN A 161 0.88 4.57 5.03
C ASN A 161 0.91 5.31 6.37
N ARG A 162 0.07 6.33 6.49
CA ARG A 162 -0.21 7.03 7.74
C ARG A 162 -1.69 6.88 8.07
N GLU A 163 -2.00 6.12 9.11
CA GLU A 163 -3.37 5.93 9.57
C GLU A 163 -3.87 7.22 10.25
N GLN A 164 -5.01 7.74 9.81
CA GLN A 164 -5.67 8.91 10.41
C GLN A 164 -7.06 8.53 10.91
N PHE A 165 -7.27 8.67 12.22
CA PHE A 165 -8.51 8.24 12.87
C PHE A 165 -9.53 9.38 12.98
N PHE A 166 -10.74 9.11 12.49
CA PHE A 166 -11.91 9.95 12.66
C PHE A 166 -12.96 9.21 13.48
N ILE A 167 -13.41 9.82 14.57
CA ILE A 167 -14.43 9.25 15.43
C ILE A 167 -15.79 9.85 15.05
N ASP A 168 -16.77 9.00 14.74
CA ASP A 168 -18.12 9.46 14.41
C ASP A 168 -18.77 10.13 15.63
N LYS A 169 -19.43 11.27 15.41
CA LYS A 169 -20.18 11.98 16.46
C LYS A 169 -21.29 11.10 17.05
N LYS A 170 -21.89 10.21 16.25
CA LYS A 170 -22.96 9.29 16.67
C LYS A 170 -22.47 8.05 17.42
N ALA A 171 -21.15 7.89 17.59
CA ALA A 171 -20.59 6.77 18.34
C ALA A 171 -20.93 6.85 19.84
N PRO A 172 -21.14 5.70 20.51
CA PRO A 172 -21.36 5.66 21.95
C PRO A 172 -20.14 6.14 22.74
N ILE A 173 -20.36 6.66 23.95
CA ILE A 173 -19.33 7.32 24.76
C ILE A 173 -18.20 6.35 25.15
N TRP A 174 -18.51 5.10 25.50
CA TRP A 174 -17.47 4.11 25.83
C TRP A 174 -16.52 3.85 24.64
N LEU A 175 -17.07 3.81 23.43
CA LEU A 175 -16.30 3.58 22.20
C LEU A 175 -15.42 4.79 21.88
N LYS A 176 -15.92 6.00 22.13
CA LYS A 176 -15.15 7.24 22.01
C LYS A 176 -13.94 7.22 22.95
N ILE A 177 -14.14 6.83 24.21
CA ILE A 177 -13.05 6.72 25.20
C ILE A 177 -12.02 5.68 24.74
N GLN A 178 -12.45 4.48 24.34
CA GLN A 178 -11.55 3.44 23.83
C GLN A 178 -10.74 3.91 22.62
N ALA A 179 -11.39 4.59 21.67
CA ALA A 179 -10.74 5.13 20.49
C ALA A 179 -9.72 6.25 20.83
N VAL A 180 -10.03 7.08 21.82
CA VAL A 180 -9.10 8.12 22.31
C VAL A 180 -7.89 7.49 22.98
N ILE A 181 -8.08 6.53 23.89
CA ILE A 181 -6.98 5.81 24.55
C ILE A 181 -6.10 5.11 23.51
N PHE A 182 -6.71 4.45 22.52
CA PHE A 182 -5.98 3.83 21.42
C PHE A 182 -5.16 4.84 20.61
N LYS A 183 -5.76 5.98 20.24
CA LYS A 183 -5.08 7.07 19.54
C LYS A 183 -3.89 7.60 20.34
N VAL A 184 -4.07 7.80 21.65
CA VAL A 184 -2.99 8.25 22.55
C VAL A 184 -1.86 7.22 22.59
N THR A 185 -2.19 5.94 22.69
CA THR A 185 -1.19 4.86 22.67
C THR A 185 -0.38 4.87 21.36
N LEU A 186 -1.02 5.10 20.21
CA LEU A 186 -0.33 5.22 18.92
C LEU A 186 0.58 6.44 18.83
N MET A 187 0.26 7.53 19.52
CA MET A 187 1.10 8.74 19.51
C MET A 187 2.44 8.54 20.24
N PHE A 188 2.51 7.62 21.20
CA PHE A 188 3.74 7.31 21.92
C PHE A 188 4.69 6.38 21.15
N GLY A 189 4.24 5.77 20.06
CA GLY A 189 5.08 4.93 19.20
C GLY A 189 5.98 5.75 18.29
N VAL A 190 7.21 5.27 18.05
CA VAL A 190 8.04 5.79 16.96
C VAL A 190 7.34 5.51 15.64
N ARG A 191 7.33 6.50 14.74
CA ARG A 191 6.74 6.34 13.40
C ARG A 191 7.47 5.25 12.64
N ALA A 192 6.73 4.37 11.95
CA ALA A 192 7.32 3.23 11.24
C ALA A 192 8.39 3.63 10.22
N HIS A 193 8.20 4.73 9.46
CA HIS A 193 9.21 5.18 8.50
C HIS A 193 10.54 5.56 9.17
N LYS A 194 10.50 6.15 10.37
CA LYS A 194 11.72 6.50 11.11
C LYS A 194 12.48 5.26 11.59
N TYR A 195 11.75 4.23 12.00
CA TYR A 195 12.34 2.94 12.34
C TYR A 195 13.09 2.33 11.15
N PHE A 196 12.53 2.48 9.95
CA PHE A 196 13.11 2.00 8.70
C PHE A 196 14.24 2.88 8.10
N GLY A 197 14.76 3.84 8.88
CA GLY A 197 15.82 4.74 8.44
C GLY A 197 15.39 5.78 7.40
N LEU A 198 14.08 6.00 7.22
CA LEU A 198 13.55 6.97 6.27
C LEU A 198 13.34 8.33 6.95
N ASN A 199 14.01 9.35 6.43
CA ASN A 199 13.79 10.75 6.79
C ASN A 199 12.96 11.47 5.72
N THR A 200 12.47 12.67 6.05
CA THR A 200 11.62 13.47 5.15
C THR A 200 12.33 13.88 3.85
N GLU A 201 13.65 13.93 3.85
CA GLU A 201 14.48 14.29 2.68
C GLU A 201 14.65 13.12 1.69
N ASP A 202 14.30 11.89 2.10
CA ASP A 202 14.48 10.67 1.31
C ASP A 202 13.32 10.42 0.34
N GLY A 203 12.77 11.44 -0.34
CA GLY A 203 11.68 11.25 -1.31
C GLY A 203 10.45 10.53 -0.72
N LEU A 204 10.17 10.77 0.56
CA LEU A 204 9.09 10.13 1.31
C LEU A 204 7.74 10.77 0.95
N PHE A 205 6.76 9.95 0.59
CA PHE A 205 5.39 10.35 0.33
C PHE A 205 4.45 9.66 1.34
N GLU A 206 3.95 10.43 2.30
CA GLU A 206 3.01 9.92 3.30
C GLU A 206 1.57 9.92 2.75
N VAL A 207 0.98 8.73 2.63
CA VAL A 207 -0.43 8.57 2.25
C VAL A 207 -1.27 8.48 3.52
N GLU A 208 -2.13 9.47 3.72
CA GLU A 208 -3.07 9.47 4.84
C GLU A 208 -4.26 8.57 4.52
N VAL A 209 -4.42 7.51 5.32
CA VAL A 209 -5.52 6.56 5.24
C VAL A 209 -6.58 6.95 6.26
N PRO A 210 -7.72 7.53 5.85
CA PRO A 210 -8.77 7.95 6.78
C PRO A 210 -9.57 6.75 7.26
N ILE A 211 -9.40 6.39 8.53
CA ILE A 211 -10.16 5.33 9.20
C ILE A 211 -11.27 5.97 10.03
N ARG A 212 -12.53 5.73 9.65
CA ARG A 212 -13.68 6.22 10.41
C ARG A 212 -14.18 5.14 11.37
N ILE A 213 -14.15 5.43 12.67
CA ILE A 213 -14.67 4.55 13.72
C ILE A 213 -16.12 4.92 14.01
N SER A 214 -17.02 3.94 13.90
CA SER A 214 -18.46 4.07 14.12
C SER A 214 -18.99 2.95 15.01
N LYS A 215 -20.28 3.00 15.38
CA LYS A 215 -20.94 1.95 16.18
C LYS A 215 -20.86 0.57 15.51
N ASN A 216 -20.87 0.52 14.18
CA ASN A 216 -20.93 -0.72 13.40
C ASN A 216 -19.54 -1.28 13.04
N GLY A 217 -18.46 -0.64 13.51
CA GLY A 217 -17.09 -0.99 13.15
C GLY A 217 -16.32 0.19 12.59
N ALA A 218 -15.21 -0.09 11.92
CA ALA A 218 -14.39 0.92 11.28
C ALA A 218 -14.22 0.67 9.80
N ASN A 219 -14.36 1.74 9.03
CA ASN A 219 -14.38 1.67 7.58
C ASN A 219 -13.52 2.81 7.02
N ILE A 220 -12.83 2.53 5.92
CA ILE A 220 -12.10 3.54 5.16
C ILE A 220 -13.10 4.18 4.21
N LYS A 221 -13.64 5.35 4.59
CA LYS A 221 -14.54 6.12 3.72
C LYS A 221 -13.72 7.02 2.83
N HIS A 222 -13.24 6.46 1.72
CA HIS A 222 -12.67 7.21 0.61
C HIS A 222 -13.43 6.78 -0.66
N PRO A 223 -13.98 7.71 -1.48
CA PRO A 223 -14.72 7.31 -2.67
C PRO A 223 -13.82 6.49 -3.59
N GLU A 224 -14.35 5.42 -4.18
CA GLU A 224 -13.56 4.48 -4.98
C GLU A 224 -13.42 4.96 -6.43
N PHE A 225 -12.42 4.41 -7.14
CA PHE A 225 -12.41 4.39 -8.60
C PHE A 225 -13.32 3.26 -9.06
N ASP A 226 -14.38 3.61 -9.77
CA ASP A 226 -15.15 2.63 -10.52
C ASP A 226 -14.51 2.48 -11.89
N LEU A 227 -13.59 1.52 -12.02
CA LEU A 227 -13.24 1.03 -13.34
C LEU A 227 -14.43 0.23 -13.83
N SER A 228 -15.26 0.83 -14.67
CA SER A 228 -16.32 0.14 -15.37
C SER A 228 -15.69 -1.02 -16.15
N TYR A 229 -16.01 -2.24 -15.70
CA TYR A 229 -15.77 -3.46 -16.43
C TYR A 229 -16.99 -3.58 -17.35
N SER A 230 -16.84 -3.28 -18.65
CA SER A 230 -17.79 -3.81 -19.62
C SER A 230 -17.42 -5.29 -19.80
N ASP A 231 -18.05 -6.16 -19.03
CA ASP A 231 -18.15 -7.59 -19.36
C ASP A 231 -18.96 -7.71 -20.66
N SER A 232 -18.33 -7.38 -21.78
CA SER A 232 -18.71 -7.91 -23.08
C SER A 232 -17.89 -9.17 -23.30
N ASN A 233 -18.42 -10.30 -22.81
CA ASN A 233 -18.29 -11.66 -23.36
C ASN A 233 -18.27 -12.73 -22.26
N SER A 234 -19.46 -13.06 -21.74
CA SER A 234 -19.78 -14.41 -21.30
C SER A 234 -21.28 -14.69 -21.48
N SER A 235 -21.75 -14.50 -22.72
CA SER A 235 -23.00 -15.07 -23.22
C SER A 235 -22.94 -15.01 -24.74
N ASP A 236 -22.21 -15.96 -25.33
CA ASP A 236 -22.52 -16.56 -26.62
C ASP A 236 -21.51 -17.70 -26.89
N TYR A 237 -22.09 -18.87 -27.17
CA TYR A 237 -21.51 -20.20 -27.44
C TYR A 237 -21.20 -21.10 -26.24
#